data_AF-A0A9D8M0K0-F1
#
_entry.id   AF-A0A9D8M0K0-F1
#
_cell.length_a   1.000
_cell.length_b   1.000
_cell.length_c   1.000
_cell.angle_alpha   90.00
_cell.angle_beta   90.00
_cell.angle_gamma   90.00
#
_symmetry.space_group_name_H-M   'P 1'
#
loop_
_entity.id
_entity.type
_entity.pdbx_description
1 polymer ?
#
loop_
_entity_poly.entity_id
_entity_poly.type
_entity_poly.pdbx_seq_one_letter_code
_entity_poly.pdbx_strand_id
1 'polypeptide(L)' 'MKVYSSDEGLRLEQQLLVQMRQLIRDLPEGDPYRAVLERHLGNLEEAVSRLDALEEGQERP' A
#
# COMPACT_ATOMS: atom_id res chain seq x y z
N MET A 1 19.32 8.75 5.89
CA MET A 1 17.98 8.52 5.32
C MET A 1 18.18 8.02 3.90
N LYS A 2 17.91 6.74 3.62
CA LYS A 2 18.02 6.22 2.25
C LYS A 2 16.86 6.82 1.46
N VAL A 3 17.18 7.60 0.43
CA VAL A 3 16.19 8.12 -0.52
C VAL A 3 16.04 7.05 -1.59
N TYR A 4 14.90 6.38 -1.60
CA TYR A 4 14.51 5.45 -2.66
C TYR A 4 14.14 6.26 -3.90
N SER A 5 14.43 5.77 -5.11
CA SER A 5 13.82 6.35 -6.33
C SER A 5 12.30 6.20 -6.25
N SER A 6 11.52 7.04 -6.93
CA SER A 6 10.05 6.97 -6.85
C SER A 6 9.54 5.56 -7.19
N ASP A 7 10.11 4.95 -8.23
CA ASP A 7 9.79 3.57 -8.65
C ASP A 7 10.04 2.52 -7.57
N GLU A 8 11.12 2.69 -6.78
CA GLU A 8 11.45 1.74 -5.72
C GLU A 8 10.53 1.95 -4.52
N GLY A 9 10.14 3.20 -4.23
CA GLY A 9 9.14 3.53 -3.23
C GLY A 9 7.78 2.92 -3.58
N LEU A 10 7.28 3.16 -4.79
CA LEU A 10 6.00 2.61 -5.24
C LEU A 10 5.99 1.07 -5.19
N ARG A 11 7.05 0.43 -5.65
CA ARG A 11 7.18 -1.04 -5.61
C ARG A 11 7.11 -1.59 -4.19
N LEU A 12 7.74 -0.91 -3.22
CA LEU A 12 7.70 -1.32 -1.82
C LEU A 12 6.29 -1.17 -1.23
N GLU A 13 5.58 -0.08 -1.56
CA GLU A 13 4.21 0.15 -1.10
C GLU A 13 3.24 -0.89 -1.70
N GLN A 14 3.39 -1.22 -2.99
CA GLN A 14 2.62 -2.29 -3.63
C GLN A 14 2.89 -3.67 -2.98
N GLN A 15 4.14 -3.96 -2.61
CA GLN A 15 4.49 -5.20 -1.89
C GLN A 15 3.85 -5.24 -0.50
N LEU A 16 3.88 -4.14 0.24
CA LEU A 16 3.22 -4.04 1.55
C LEU A 16 1.72 -4.27 1.43
N LEU A 17 1.09 -3.73 0.39
CA LEU A 17 -0.34 -3.86 0.12
C LEU A 17 -0.75 -5.32 -0.12
N VAL A 18 0.07 -6.10 -0.85
CA VAL A 18 -0.13 -7.54 -1.01
C VAL A 18 -0.01 -8.28 0.34
N GLN A 19 1.00 -7.96 1.14
CA GLN A 19 1.23 -8.60 2.45
C GLN A 19 0.08 -8.30 3.43
N MET A 20 -0.41 -7.06 3.47
CA MET A 20 -1.53 -6.68 4.33
C MET A 20 -2.83 -7.38 3.95
N ARG A 21 -3.14 -7.50 2.66
CA ARG A 21 -4.31 -8.24 2.17
C ARG A 21 -4.23 -9.72 2.56
N GLN A 22 -3.05 -10.31 2.47
CA GLN A 22 -2.82 -11.69 2.90
C GLN A 22 -3.02 -11.85 4.41
N LEU A 23 -2.44 -10.94 5.21
CA LEU A 23 -2.58 -10.96 6.66
C LEU A 23 -4.04 -10.83 7.12
N ILE A 24 -4.82 -9.92 6.52
CA ILE A 24 -6.26 -9.76 6.82
C ILE A 24 -7.04 -11.04 6.50
N ARG A 25 -6.70 -11.72 5.40
CA ARG A 25 -7.34 -12.97 4.99
C ARG A 25 -7.02 -14.12 5.95
N ASP A 26 -5.80 -14.16 6.46
CA ASP A 26 -5.34 -15.21 7.37
C ASP A 26 -5.85 -15.03 8.80
N LEU A 27 -6.37 -13.84 9.13
CA LEU A 27 -6.99 -13.57 10.43
C LEU A 27 -8.43 -14.08 10.53
N PRO A 28 -8.82 -14.64 11.70
CA PRO A 28 -10.20 -14.99 11.99
C PRO A 28 -11.14 -13.78 11.81
N GLU A 29 -12.37 -14.01 11.35
CA GLU A 29 -13.36 -12.94 11.11
C GLU A 29 -13.71 -12.14 12.37
N GLY A 30 -13.59 -12.74 13.56
CA GLY A 30 -13.84 -12.08 14.85
C GLY A 30 -12.60 -11.43 15.48
N ASP A 31 -11.45 -11.44 14.79
CA ASP A 31 -10.22 -10.90 15.36
C ASP A 31 -10.26 -9.35 15.39
N PRO A 32 -10.12 -8.71 16.57
CA PRO A 32 -10.16 -7.26 16.69
C PRO A 32 -9.04 -6.54 15.92
N TYR A 33 -7.92 -7.21 15.66
CA TYR A 33 -6.83 -6.66 14.87
C TYR A 33 -7.18 -6.56 13.38
N ARG A 34 -8.15 -7.35 12.91
CA ARG A 34 -8.60 -7.33 11.52
C ARG A 34 -9.13 -5.95 11.13
N ALA A 35 -10.00 -5.36 11.95
CA ALA A 35 -10.54 -4.02 11.71
C ALA A 35 -9.46 -2.93 11.69
N VAL A 36 -8.43 -3.08 12.54
CA VAL A 36 -7.28 -2.17 12.56
C VAL A 36 -6.49 -2.28 11.26
N LEU A 37 -6.22 -3.50 10.79
CA LEU A 37 -5.51 -3.75 9.55
C LEU A 37 -6.30 -3.32 8.31
N GLU A 38 -7.61 -3.54 8.28
CA GLU A 38 -8.50 -3.08 7.20
C GLU A 38 -8.47 -1.55 7.06
N ARG A 39 -8.48 -0.82 8.18
CA ARG A 39 -8.30 0.65 8.16
C ARG A 39 -6.94 1.06 7.62
N HIS A 40 -5.87 0.39 8.04
CA HIS A 40 -4.53 0.68 7.54
C HIS A 40 -4.37 0.33 6.06
N LEU A 41 -5.04 -0.73 5.59
CA LEU A 41 -5.06 -1.12 4.18
C LEU A 41 -5.68 -0.01 3.33
N GLY A 42 -6.80 0.58 3.76
CA GLY A 42 -7.41 1.70 3.03
C GLY A 42 -6.49 2.92 2.88
N ASN A 43 -5.76 3.27 3.95
CA ASN A 43 -4.79 4.38 3.89
C ASN A 43 -3.62 4.06 2.93
N LEU A 44 -3.19 2.81 2.90
CA LEU A 44 -2.12 2.35 2.02
C LEU A 44 -2.56 2.32 0.56
N GLU A 45 -3.78 1.86 0.28
CA GLU A 45 -4.38 1.88 -1.05
C GLU A 45 -4.48 3.31 -1.60
N GLU A 46 -4.88 4.28 -0.75
CA GLU A 46 -4.90 5.69 -1.13
C GLU A 46 -3.49 6.24 -1.41
N ALA A 47 -2.50 5.89 -0.58
CA ALA A 47 -1.12 6.33 -0.78
C ALA A 47 -0.52 5.77 -2.08
N VAL A 48 -0.71 4.48 -2.36
CA VAL A 48 -0.27 3.83 -3.60
C VAL A 48 -0.94 4.47 -4.81
N SER A 49 -2.26 4.68 -4.77
CA SER A 49 -2.98 5.31 -5.89
C SER A 49 -2.50 6.75 -6.17
N ARG A 50 -2.14 7.51 -5.13
CA ARG A 50 -1.58 8.86 -5.30
C ARG A 50 -0.17 8.82 -5.89
N LEU A 51 0.65 7.84 -5.50
CA LEU A 51 1.99 7.65 -6.03
C LEU A 51 1.94 7.22 -7.51
N ASP A 52 1.09 6.24 -7.85
CA ASP A 52 0.85 5.81 -9.24
C ASP A 52 0.45 7.02 -10.12
N ALA A 53 -0.51 7.84 -9.66
CA ALA A 53 -0.97 9.01 -10.41
C ALA A 53 0.12 10.09 -10.60
N LEU A 54 1.05 10.22 -9.66
CA LEU A 54 2.18 11.14 -9.78
C LEU A 54 3.23 10.63 -10.77
N GLU A 55 3.48 9.33 -10.82
CA GLU A 55 4.38 8.73 -11.81
C GLU A 55 3.78 8.80 -13.22
N GLU A 56 2.51 8.46 -13.40
CA GLU A 56 1.81 8.59 -14.69
C GLU A 56 1.75 10.05 -15.19
N GLY A 57 1.64 11.01 -14.27
CA GLY A 57 1.65 12.44 -14.57
C GLY A 57 3.04 12.98 -14.93
N GLN A 58 4.11 12.31 -14.51
CA GLN A 58 5.50 12.67 -14.84
C GLN A 58 5.97 12.05 -16.17
N GLU A 59 5.36 10.97 -16.63
CA GLU A 59 5.71 10.31 -17.90
C GLU A 59 5.11 10.98 -19.16
N ARG A 60 4.22 11.97 -19.02
CA ARG A 60 3.67 12.70 -20.19
C ARG A 60 4.47 13.98 -20.49
N PRO A 61 5.18 14.07 -21.63
CA PRO A 61 5.78 15.31 -22.12
C PRO A 61 4.73 16.33 -22.60
#